data_AF-A0A2E7SQ50-F1
#
_entry.id   AF-A0A2E7SQ50-F1
#
_cell.length_a   1.000
_cell.length_b   1.000
_cell.length_c   1.000
_cell.angle_alpha   90.00
_cell.angle_beta   90.00
_cell.angle_gamma   90.00
#
_symmetry.space_group_name_H-M   'P 1'
#
loop_
_entity.id
_entity.type
_entity.pdbx_description
1 polymer ?
#
loop_
_entity_poly.entity_id
_entity_poly.type
_entity_poly.pdbx_seq_one_letter_code
_entity_poly.pdbx_strand_id
1 'polypeptide(L)'
;MENDDLVEFLETIELNVKMRGYDQIEVDEIFDRVCDEVKALRENLKNSEERGRVAEDHLDSETRRITEKEKEVERLLEEAKEESKRIRDDSLLKAENLRSLTEAELKSFVSEERSRITAELAEIVNKQRAIEENISIFEHQFVA
;
A
#
# COMPACT_ATOMS: atom_id res chain seq x y z
N MET A 1 23.59 -28.32 -40.40
CA MET A 1 24.98 -28.68 -40.74
C MET A 1 25.41 -29.60 -39.62
N GLU A 2 25.66 -30.86 -39.96
CA GLU A 2 26.12 -31.87 -39.01
C GLU A 2 27.37 -31.34 -38.30
N ASN A 3 27.25 -31.06 -37.02
CA ASN A 3 28.40 -31.08 -36.12
C ASN A 3 28.84 -32.54 -36.09
N ASP A 4 29.66 -32.96 -37.05
CA ASP A 4 30.56 -34.06 -36.82
C ASP A 4 31.36 -33.66 -35.59
N ASP A 5 31.08 -34.30 -34.47
CA ASP A 5 31.78 -34.06 -33.23
C ASP A 5 33.27 -34.22 -33.53
N LEU A 6 34.05 -33.13 -33.36
CA LEU A 6 35.48 -33.17 -33.61
C LEU A 6 36.13 -34.29 -32.80
N VAL A 7 35.59 -34.60 -31.61
CA VAL A 7 36.05 -35.71 -30.79
C VAL A 7 35.79 -37.04 -31.50
N GLU A 8 34.57 -37.28 -31.99
CA GLU A 8 34.23 -38.49 -32.76
C GLU A 8 35.07 -38.61 -34.04
N PHE A 9 35.32 -37.51 -34.73
CA PHE A 9 36.21 -37.45 -35.89
C PHE A 9 37.66 -37.81 -35.53
N LEU A 10 38.20 -37.26 -34.44
CA LEU A 10 39.55 -37.56 -33.97
C LEU A 10 39.70 -39.00 -33.43
N GLU A 11 38.63 -39.58 -32.88
CA GLU A 11 38.61 -40.96 -32.40
C GLU A 11 38.52 -42.00 -33.52
N THR A 12 37.98 -41.62 -34.68
CA THR A 12 37.69 -42.54 -35.80
C THR A 12 38.58 -42.35 -37.03
N ILE A 13 39.38 -41.29 -37.09
CA ILE A 13 40.23 -41.01 -38.25
C ILE A 13 41.40 -41.99 -38.38
N GLU A 14 41.57 -42.56 -39.58
CA GLU A 14 42.73 -43.37 -39.96
C GLU A 14 43.66 -42.54 -40.87
N LEU A 15 44.90 -42.32 -40.43
CA LEU A 15 45.90 -41.54 -41.17
C LEU A 15 46.70 -42.44 -42.13
N ASN A 16 46.91 -41.96 -43.36
CA ASN A 16 47.71 -42.70 -44.33
C ASN A 16 49.21 -42.64 -43.97
N VAL A 17 49.87 -43.80 -43.99
CA VAL A 17 51.30 -43.93 -43.70
C VAL A 17 52.11 -43.96 -45.01
N LYS A 18 53.04 -43.01 -45.16
CA LYS A 18 54.04 -42.95 -46.23
C LYS A 18 55.39 -43.48 -45.72
N MET A 19 56.35 -43.69 -46.64
CA MET A 19 57.70 -44.26 -46.39
C MET A 19 58.52 -43.56 -45.28
N ARG A 20 58.09 -42.40 -44.77
CA ARG A 20 58.75 -41.62 -43.70
C ARG A 20 57.82 -41.17 -42.56
N GLY A 21 56.60 -41.70 -42.46
CA GLY A 21 55.61 -41.30 -41.44
C GLY A 21 54.23 -41.00 -42.02
N TYR A 22 53.37 -40.34 -41.24
CA TYR A 22 52.03 -39.94 -41.68
C TYR A 22 52.06 -38.90 -42.82
N ASP A 23 50.99 -38.86 -43.61
CA ASP A 23 50.82 -37.80 -44.61
C ASP A 23 50.72 -36.44 -43.94
N GLN A 24 51.66 -35.56 -44.25
CA GLN A 24 51.74 -34.24 -43.63
C GLN A 24 50.51 -33.38 -43.93
N ILE A 25 49.92 -33.53 -45.13
CA ILE A 25 48.74 -32.75 -45.52
C ILE A 25 47.52 -33.16 -44.68
N GLU A 26 47.29 -34.46 -44.50
CA GLU A 26 46.17 -34.96 -43.67
C GLU A 26 46.32 -34.54 -42.21
N VAL A 27 47.55 -34.57 -41.68
CA VAL A 27 47.84 -34.15 -40.31
C VAL A 27 47.62 -32.65 -40.14
N ASP A 28 48.08 -31.82 -41.09
CA ASP A 28 47.89 -30.37 -41.06
C ASP A 28 46.39 -30.00 -41.12
N GLU A 29 45.61 -30.68 -41.97
CA GLU A 29 44.14 -30.48 -42.07
C GLU A 29 43.41 -30.81 -40.75
N ILE A 30 43.82 -31.88 -40.05
CA ILE A 30 43.27 -32.21 -38.73
C ILE A 30 43.61 -31.11 -37.72
N PHE A 31 44.86 -30.65 -37.69
CA PHE A 31 45.29 -29.59 -36.78
C PHE A 31 44.60 -28.26 -37.06
N ASP A 32 44.35 -27.92 -38.32
CA ASP A 32 43.58 -26.74 -38.70
C ASP A 32 42.13 -26.84 -38.18
N ARG A 33 41.49 -28.01 -38.36
CA ARG A 33 40.13 -28.25 -37.84
C ARG A 33 40.07 -28.17 -36.31
N VAL A 34 41.06 -28.73 -35.62
CA VAL A 34 41.18 -28.62 -34.15
C VAL A 34 41.40 -27.17 -33.73
N CYS A 35 42.26 -26.44 -34.43
CA CYS A 35 42.50 -25.03 -34.15
C CYS A 35 41.23 -24.19 -34.30
N ASP A 36 40.44 -24.45 -35.32
CA ASP A 36 39.20 -23.72 -35.58
C ASP A 36 38.11 -24.04 -34.56
N GLU A 37 37.96 -25.30 -34.15
CA GLU A 37 37.03 -25.67 -33.07
C GLU A 37 37.45 -25.03 -31.74
N VAL A 38 38.75 -25.03 -31.41
CA VAL A 38 39.25 -24.37 -30.18
C VAL A 38 39.00 -22.86 -30.22
N LYS A 39 39.13 -22.20 -31.39
CA LYS A 39 38.77 -20.78 -31.54
C LYS A 39 37.26 -20.57 -31.33
N ALA A 40 36.43 -21.40 -31.94
CA ALA A 40 34.97 -21.32 -31.81
C ALA A 40 34.53 -21.52 -30.35
N LEU A 41 35.08 -22.52 -29.65
CA LEU A 41 34.81 -22.75 -28.23
C LEU A 41 35.22 -21.57 -27.36
N ARG A 42 36.39 -20.97 -27.62
CA ARG A 42 36.85 -19.78 -26.87
C ARG A 42 35.96 -18.57 -27.11
N GLU A 43 35.51 -18.37 -28.35
CA GLU A 43 34.58 -17.28 -28.68
C GLU A 43 33.21 -17.51 -28.04
N ASN A 44 32.69 -18.73 -28.09
CA ASN A 44 31.44 -19.12 -27.44
C ASN A 44 31.51 -18.95 -25.92
N LEU A 45 32.62 -19.34 -25.30
CA LEU A 45 32.85 -19.14 -23.86
C LEU A 45 32.82 -17.65 -23.53
N LYS A 46 33.59 -16.83 -24.25
CA LYS A 46 33.63 -15.38 -24.05
C LYS A 46 32.24 -14.75 -24.22
N ASN A 47 31.48 -15.17 -25.23
CA ASN A 47 30.12 -14.68 -25.46
C ASN A 47 29.16 -15.11 -24.36
N SER A 48 29.32 -16.33 -23.82
CA SER A 48 28.53 -16.83 -22.69
C SER A 48 28.85 -16.06 -21.41
N GLU A 49 30.12 -15.78 -21.13
CA GLU A 49 30.56 -14.99 -19.98
C GLU A 49 30.01 -13.55 -20.06
N GLU A 50 30.11 -12.91 -21.22
CA GLU A 50 29.57 -11.55 -21.40
C GLU A 50 28.04 -11.53 -21.27
N ARG A 51 27.34 -12.53 -21.79
CA ARG A 51 25.89 -12.68 -21.58
C ARG A 51 25.54 -12.85 -20.11
N GLY A 52 26.32 -13.63 -19.37
CA GLY A 52 26.16 -13.78 -17.92
C GLY A 52 26.31 -12.45 -17.20
N ARG A 53 27.39 -11.72 -17.51
CA ARG A 53 27.67 -10.39 -16.93
C ARG A 53 26.55 -9.39 -17.21
N VAL A 54 26.05 -9.32 -18.45
CA VAL A 54 24.93 -8.43 -18.81
C VAL A 54 23.64 -8.83 -18.09
N ALA A 55 23.38 -10.12 -17.91
CA ALA A 55 22.22 -10.59 -17.17
C ALA A 55 22.31 -10.24 -15.68
N GLU A 56 23.48 -10.39 -15.07
CA GLU A 56 23.74 -9.98 -13.67
C GLU A 56 23.57 -8.47 -13.49
N ASP A 57 24.18 -7.65 -14.36
CA ASP A 57 24.04 -6.19 -14.33
C ASP A 57 22.55 -5.78 -14.46
N HIS A 58 21.79 -6.48 -15.29
CA HIS A 58 20.36 -6.24 -15.45
C HIS A 58 19.57 -6.58 -14.18
N LEU A 59 19.82 -7.75 -13.58
CA LEU A 59 19.17 -8.16 -12.34
C LEU A 59 19.50 -7.22 -11.17
N ASP A 60 20.74 -6.75 -11.08
CA ASP A 60 21.16 -5.76 -10.10
C ASP A 60 20.40 -4.43 -10.27
N SER A 61 20.23 -3.99 -11.51
CA SER A 61 19.49 -2.77 -11.83
C SER A 61 18.00 -2.88 -11.45
N GLU A 62 17.38 -4.03 -11.75
CA GLU A 62 15.98 -4.30 -11.42
C GLU A 62 15.78 -4.43 -9.91
N THR A 63 16.71 -5.09 -9.21
CA THR A 63 16.69 -5.19 -7.75
C THR A 63 16.74 -3.82 -7.10
N ARG A 64 17.66 -2.94 -7.54
CA ARG A 64 17.74 -1.56 -7.04
C ARG A 64 16.43 -0.79 -7.27
N ARG A 65 15.86 -0.92 -8.47
CA ARG A 65 14.58 -0.27 -8.82
C ARG A 65 13.43 -0.77 -7.95
N ILE A 66 13.36 -2.07 -7.68
CA ILE A 66 12.34 -2.66 -6.81
C ILE A 66 12.51 -2.14 -5.39
N THR A 67 13.73 -2.16 -4.84
CA THR A 67 14.00 -1.65 -3.49
C THR A 67 13.66 -0.16 -3.34
N GLU A 68 13.92 0.66 -4.35
CA GLU A 68 13.51 2.07 -4.35
C GLU A 68 11.99 2.23 -4.32
N LYS A 69 11.28 1.45 -5.14
CA LYS A 69 9.81 1.45 -5.16
C LYS A 69 9.22 0.94 -3.84
N GLU A 70 9.81 -0.08 -3.23
CA GLU A 70 9.39 -0.58 -1.93
C GLU A 70 9.48 0.52 -0.86
N LYS A 71 10.62 1.24 -0.81
CA LYS A 71 10.79 2.39 0.09
C LYS A 71 9.77 3.50 -0.17
N GLU A 72 9.47 3.78 -1.44
CA GLU A 72 8.46 4.77 -1.81
C GLU A 72 7.06 4.35 -1.34
N VAL A 73 6.69 3.10 -1.54
CA VAL A 73 5.40 2.53 -1.10
C VAL A 73 5.29 2.54 0.42
N GLU A 74 6.34 2.16 1.14
CA GLU A 74 6.37 2.21 2.61
C GLU A 74 6.17 3.64 3.13
N ARG A 75 6.81 4.63 2.51
CA ARG A 75 6.63 6.04 2.85
C ARG A 75 5.19 6.49 2.62
N LEU A 76 4.62 6.19 1.45
CA LEU A 76 3.23 6.54 1.14
C LEU A 76 2.22 5.87 2.08
N LEU A 77 2.48 4.62 2.48
CA LEU A 77 1.66 3.91 3.46
C LEU A 77 1.71 4.57 4.83
N GLU A 78 2.88 5.04 5.27
CA GLU A 78 2.99 5.73 6.56
C GLU A 78 2.33 7.12 6.52
N GLU A 79 2.53 7.88 5.44
CA GLU A 79 1.83 9.16 5.21
C GLU A 79 0.30 8.97 5.25
N ALA A 80 -0.23 7.95 4.57
CA ALA A 80 -1.65 7.65 4.56
C ALA A 80 -2.19 7.21 5.93
N LYS A 81 -1.42 6.45 6.72
CA LYS A 81 -1.79 6.07 8.09
C LYS A 81 -1.85 7.29 9.00
N GLU A 82 -0.89 8.20 8.90
CA GLU A 82 -0.89 9.43 9.68
C GLU A 82 -2.09 10.30 9.31
N GLU A 83 -2.36 10.48 8.02
CA GLU A 83 -3.51 11.26 7.56
C GLU A 83 -4.83 10.65 8.03
N SER A 84 -4.99 9.32 7.93
CA SER A 84 -6.17 8.63 8.44
C SER A 84 -6.37 8.83 9.94
N LYS A 85 -5.30 8.78 10.74
CA LYS A 85 -5.36 9.09 12.18
C LYS A 85 -5.80 10.53 12.41
N ARG A 86 -5.22 11.51 11.70
CA ARG A 86 -5.59 12.93 11.81
C ARG A 86 -7.07 13.16 11.48
N ILE A 87 -7.57 12.56 10.40
CA ILE A 87 -8.98 12.66 10.00
C ILE A 87 -9.89 12.07 11.08
N ARG A 88 -9.52 10.91 11.63
CA ARG A 88 -10.30 10.27 12.70
C ARG A 88 -10.35 11.14 13.95
N ASP A 89 -9.21 11.66 14.39
CA ASP A 89 -9.12 12.46 15.61
C ASP A 89 -9.86 13.79 15.46
N ASP A 90 -9.74 14.45 14.32
CA ASP A 90 -10.50 15.67 13.99
C ASP A 90 -12.01 15.40 13.95
N SER A 91 -12.41 14.27 13.36
CA SER A 91 -13.83 13.87 13.32
C SER A 91 -14.40 13.60 14.71
N LEU A 92 -13.62 12.93 15.58
CA LEU A 92 -14.01 12.67 16.97
C LEU A 92 -14.14 13.98 17.75
N LEU A 93 -13.18 14.90 17.61
CA LEU A 93 -13.21 16.20 18.26
C LEU A 93 -14.43 17.02 17.81
N LYS A 94 -14.71 17.04 16.50
CA LYS A 94 -15.91 17.70 15.95
C LYS A 94 -17.21 17.10 16.48
N ALA A 95 -17.30 15.78 16.55
CA ALA A 95 -18.47 15.10 17.09
C ALA A 95 -18.67 15.40 18.58
N GLU A 96 -17.61 15.43 19.38
CA GLU A 96 -17.66 15.76 20.80
C GLU A 96 -18.05 17.23 21.04
N ASN A 97 -17.53 18.15 20.22
CA ASN A 97 -17.92 19.56 20.26
C ASN A 97 -19.40 19.74 19.92
N LEU A 98 -19.89 19.08 18.85
CA LEU A 98 -21.31 19.12 18.48
C LEU A 98 -22.20 18.56 19.59
N ARG A 99 -21.81 17.43 20.19
CA ARG A 99 -22.53 16.84 21.32
C ARG A 99 -22.60 17.82 22.50
N SER A 100 -21.47 18.45 22.86
CA SER A 100 -21.39 19.36 24.00
C SER A 100 -22.21 20.64 23.77
N LEU A 101 -22.17 21.20 22.56
CA LEU A 101 -22.98 22.36 22.19
C LEU A 101 -24.47 22.04 22.20
N THR A 102 -24.88 20.93 21.58
CA THR A 102 -26.29 20.51 21.57
C THR A 102 -26.80 20.19 22.97
N GLU A 103 -25.98 19.59 23.84
CA GLU A 103 -26.37 19.37 25.24
C GLU A 103 -26.54 20.69 26.01
N ALA A 104 -25.67 21.67 25.78
CA ALA A 104 -25.79 23.00 26.39
C ALA A 104 -27.04 23.75 25.91
N GLU A 105 -27.32 23.71 24.61
CA GLU A 105 -28.53 24.29 24.02
C GLU A 105 -29.80 23.64 24.58
N LEU A 106 -29.84 22.31 24.65
CA LEU A 106 -30.97 21.58 25.23
C LEU A 106 -31.18 21.93 26.70
N LYS A 107 -30.10 22.05 27.48
CA LYS A 107 -30.19 22.48 28.89
C LYS A 107 -30.74 23.89 29.02
N SER A 108 -30.29 24.84 28.19
CA SER A 108 -30.81 26.21 28.17
C SER A 108 -32.31 26.20 27.83
N PHE A 109 -32.67 25.56 26.73
CA PHE A 109 -34.06 25.46 26.26
C PHE A 109 -34.97 24.84 27.33
N VAL A 110 -34.58 23.72 27.93
CA VAL A 110 -35.36 23.08 29.02
C VAL A 110 -35.50 24.01 30.22
N SER A 111 -34.46 24.78 30.57
CA SER A 111 -34.52 25.72 31.70
C SER A 111 -35.45 26.91 31.42
N GLU A 112 -35.46 27.43 30.19
CA GLU A 112 -36.33 28.51 29.74
C GLU A 112 -37.80 28.04 29.73
N GLU A 113 -38.08 26.88 29.13
CA GLU A 113 -39.41 26.30 29.09
C GLU A 113 -39.95 25.98 30.49
N ARG A 114 -39.12 25.43 31.39
CA ARG A 114 -39.50 25.22 32.79
C ARG A 114 -39.84 26.53 33.49
N SER A 115 -39.05 27.58 33.27
CA SER A 115 -39.30 28.89 33.86
C SER A 115 -40.61 29.48 33.35
N ARG A 116 -40.89 29.36 32.04
CA ARG A 116 -42.15 29.80 31.44
C ARG A 116 -43.35 29.08 32.05
N ILE A 117 -43.32 27.75 32.09
CA ILE A 117 -44.40 26.94 32.67
C ILE A 117 -44.61 27.26 34.15
N THR A 118 -43.52 27.48 34.90
CA THR A 118 -43.62 27.86 36.33
C THR A 118 -44.30 29.22 36.50
N ALA A 119 -43.99 30.19 35.63
CA ALA A 119 -44.65 31.49 35.64
C ALA A 119 -46.14 31.39 35.28
N GLU A 120 -46.49 30.63 34.23
CA GLU A 120 -47.88 30.36 33.83
C GLU A 120 -48.68 29.68 34.95
N LEU A 121 -48.10 28.69 35.63
CA LEU A 121 -48.72 28.03 36.78
C LEU A 121 -48.93 29.00 37.95
N ALA A 122 -47.96 29.87 38.24
CA ALA A 122 -48.10 30.88 39.28
C ALA A 122 -49.24 31.87 38.97
N GLU A 123 -49.40 32.28 37.72
CA GLU A 123 -50.54 33.09 37.30
C GLU A 123 -51.88 32.37 37.48
N ILE A 124 -51.96 31.09 37.11
CA ILE A 124 -53.18 30.28 37.28
C ILE A 124 -53.54 30.16 38.75
N VAL A 125 -52.56 29.85 39.62
CA VAL A 125 -52.77 29.77 41.08
C VAL A 125 -53.24 31.09 41.66
N ASN A 126 -52.66 32.21 41.22
CA ASN A 126 -53.10 33.54 41.67
C ASN A 126 -54.54 33.85 41.23
N LYS A 127 -54.90 33.51 39.99
CA LYS A 127 -56.29 33.66 39.50
C LYS A 127 -57.25 32.79 40.29
N GLN A 128 -56.88 31.53 40.59
CA GLN A 128 -57.68 30.64 41.42
C GLN A 128 -57.89 31.22 42.82
N ARG A 129 -56.83 31.67 43.50
CA ARG A 129 -56.94 32.30 44.82
C ARG A 129 -57.86 33.52 44.79
N ALA A 130 -57.74 34.38 43.78
CA ALA A 130 -58.63 35.53 43.63
C ALA A 130 -60.10 35.12 43.45
N ILE A 131 -60.37 34.04 42.71
CA ILE A 131 -61.72 33.48 42.58
C ILE A 131 -62.24 32.97 43.93
N GLU A 132 -61.42 32.21 44.67
CA GLU A 132 -61.78 31.69 46.01
C GLU A 132 -62.05 32.81 47.01
N GLU A 133 -61.23 33.87 47.02
CA GLU A 133 -61.44 35.07 47.85
C GLU A 133 -62.76 35.76 47.49
N ASN A 134 -63.05 35.92 46.19
CA ASN A 134 -64.32 36.49 45.73
C ASN A 134 -65.52 35.64 46.17
N ILE A 135 -65.43 34.32 46.05
CA ILE A 135 -66.50 33.40 46.51
C ILE A 135 -66.71 33.55 48.02
N SER A 136 -65.64 33.59 48.81
CA SER A 136 -65.73 33.76 50.27
C SER A 136 -66.38 35.09 50.66
N ILE A 137 -66.08 36.19 49.94
CA ILE A 137 -66.75 37.49 50.14
C ILE A 137 -68.24 37.39 49.82
N PHE A 138 -68.60 36.75 48.71
CA PHE A 138 -69.99 36.51 48.34
C PHE A 138 -70.72 35.69 49.42
N GLU A 139 -70.13 34.61 49.91
CA GLU A 139 -70.70 33.77 50.96
C GLU A 139 -70.91 34.56 52.27
N HIS A 140 -69.97 35.43 52.66
CA HIS A 140 -70.13 36.29 53.83
C HIS A 140 -71.22 37.38 53.66
N GLN A 141 -71.51 37.81 52.43
CA GLN A 141 -72.60 38.77 52.19
C GLN A 141 -74.01 38.15 52.26
N PHE A 142 -74.13 36.83 52.14
CA PHE A 142 -75.42 36.11 52.18
C PHE A 142 -75.69 35.36 53.51
N VAL A 143 -74.82 35.50 54.51
CA VAL A 143 -74.93 34.85 55.84
C VAL A 143 -75.21 35.85 56.98
N ALA A 144 -75.57 37.10 56.68
CA ALA A 144 -76.15 38.05 57.64
C ALA A 144 -77.69 38.04 57.58
#